data_AF-A0A2V3V4R5-F1
#
_entry.id   AF-A0A2V3V4R5-F1
#
_cell.length_a   1.000
_cell.length_b   1.000
_cell.length_c   1.000
_cell.angle_alpha   90.00
_cell.angle_beta   90.00
_cell.angle_gamma   90.00
#
_symmetry.space_group_name_H-M   'P 1'
#
loop_
_entity.id
_entity.type
_entity.pdbx_description
1 polymer ?
#
loop_
_entity_poly.entity_id
_entity_poly.type
_entity_poly.pdbx_seq_one_letter_code
_entity_poly.pdbx_strand_id
1 'polypeptide(L)'
;MAKDGCTGKVRHPDKTSACIAARRMKSAAMDVYQCRKCAGWHIGNSRKPNRVQKRIDQILQRTDRDAARRAARYRAAAYVEERKG
;
A
#
# COMPACT_ATOMS: atom_id res chain seq x y z
N MET A 1 26.38 6.04 10.01
CA MET A 1 26.91 5.77 8.65
C MET A 1 26.49 4.36 8.24
N ALA A 2 25.95 4.19 7.03
CA ALA A 2 25.35 2.93 6.55
C ALA A 2 26.44 1.86 6.32
N LYS A 3 26.60 0.93 7.27
CA LYS A 3 27.64 -0.12 7.22
C LYS A 3 27.37 -1.24 6.21
N ASP A 4 26.19 -1.27 5.57
CA ASP A 4 25.73 -2.48 4.86
C ASP A 4 25.48 -2.29 3.34
N GLY A 5 26.02 -1.23 2.74
CA GLY A 5 25.80 -0.92 1.31
C GLY A 5 24.33 -0.60 0.96
N CYS A 6 23.54 -0.21 1.96
CA CYS A 6 22.12 0.14 1.83
C CYS A 6 21.88 1.66 1.88
N THR A 7 22.87 2.47 1.46
CA THR A 7 22.80 3.94 1.50
C THR A 7 21.54 4.45 0.79
N GLY A 8 20.84 5.38 1.45
CA GLY A 8 19.59 5.97 0.96
C GLY A 8 18.36 5.06 1.05
N LYS A 9 18.49 3.82 1.52
CA LYS A 9 17.35 2.90 1.68
C LYS A 9 16.89 2.87 3.14
N VAL A 10 15.59 3.03 3.34
CA VAL A 10 14.97 2.85 4.66
C VAL A 10 14.94 1.35 4.99
N ARG A 11 15.49 0.98 6.15
CA ARG A 11 15.42 -0.37 6.71
C ARG A 11 14.21 -0.46 7.64
N HIS A 12 13.36 -1.45 7.42
CA HIS A 12 12.24 -1.77 8.30
C HIS A 12 12.63 -2.89 9.28
N PRO A 13 12.09 -2.88 10.51
CA PRO A 13 12.39 -3.89 11.53
C PRO A 13 11.90 -5.29 11.11
N ASP A 14 10.79 -5.36 10.38
CA ASP A 14 10.19 -6.62 9.95
C ASP A 14 9.48 -6.50 8.58
N LYS A 15 9.04 -7.64 8.04
CA LYS A 15 8.32 -7.69 6.76
C LYS A 15 6.99 -6.95 6.82
N THR A 16 6.32 -6.97 7.97
CA THR A 16 4.96 -6.43 8.14
C THR A 16 4.98 -4.91 8.06
N SER A 17 5.87 -4.26 8.79
CA SER A 17 6.13 -2.82 8.77
C SER A 17 6.57 -2.36 7.37
N ALA A 18 7.43 -3.11 6.68
CA ALA A 18 7.78 -2.85 5.29
C ALA A 18 6.54 -2.94 4.36
N CYS A 19 5.68 -3.95 4.54
CA CYS A 19 4.44 -4.09 3.76
C CYS A 19 3.49 -2.92 4.00
N ILE A 20 3.33 -2.47 5.24
CA ILE A 20 2.49 -1.33 5.60
C ILE A 20 3.03 -0.06 4.95
N ALA A 21 4.33 0.20 5.05
CA ALA A 21 4.97 1.35 4.41
C ALA A 21 4.79 1.31 2.88
N ALA A 22 5.04 0.17 2.24
CA ALA A 22 4.85 0.02 0.80
C ALA A 22 3.39 0.21 0.37
N ARG A 23 2.41 -0.14 1.22
CA ARG A 23 0.98 0.13 0.96
C ARG A 23 0.64 1.63 1.08
N ARG A 24 1.30 2.35 1.98
CA ARG A 24 1.12 3.80 2.16
C ARG A 24 1.67 4.61 0.98
N MET A 25 2.72 4.14 0.33
CA MET A 25 3.32 4.78 -0.85
C MET A 25 2.41 4.80 -2.09
N LYS A 26 1.37 3.95 -2.13
CA LYS A 26 0.43 3.81 -3.27
C LYS A 26 1.09 3.55 -4.64
N SER A 27 2.35 3.12 -4.67
CA SER A 27 3.04 2.74 -5.91
C SER A 27 2.83 1.27 -6.22
N ALA A 28 2.40 0.99 -7.46
CA ALA A 28 2.31 -0.37 -8.00
C ALA A 28 3.68 -0.98 -8.32
N ALA A 29 4.66 -0.13 -8.67
CA ALA A 29 5.99 -0.56 -9.07
C ALA A 29 6.90 -0.91 -7.88
N MET A 30 6.54 -0.52 -6.66
CA MET A 30 7.37 -0.77 -5.47
C MET A 30 6.91 -1.99 -4.70
N ASP A 31 7.84 -2.88 -4.37
CA ASP A 31 7.60 -4.08 -3.59
C ASP A 31 8.62 -4.25 -2.46
N VAL A 32 8.24 -5.05 -1.47
CA VAL A 32 9.05 -5.39 -0.31
C VAL A 32 10.00 -6.53 -0.65
N TYR A 33 11.27 -6.38 -0.30
CA TYR A 33 12.27 -7.43 -0.42
C TYR A 33 13.19 -7.47 0.82
N GLN A 34 13.75 -8.64 1.09
CA GLN A 34 14.80 -8.79 2.08
C GLN A 34 16.16 -8.58 1.39
N CYS A 35 16.98 -7.66 1.90
CA CYS A 35 18.30 -7.42 1.34
C CYS A 35 19.26 -8.53 1.73
N ARG A 36 20.00 -9.07 0.74
CA ARG A 36 20.98 -10.14 0.96
C ARG A 36 22.24 -9.68 1.72
N LYS A 37 22.51 -8.37 1.76
CA LYS A 37 23.70 -7.80 2.43
C LYS A 37 23.45 -7.49 3.90
N CYS A 38 22.35 -6.80 4.21
CA CYS A 38 22.05 -6.34 5.57
C CYS A 38 21.00 -7.20 6.30
N ALA A 39 20.44 -8.21 5.64
CA ALA A 39 19.31 -9.04 6.07
C ALA A 39 18.01 -8.27 6.41
N GLY A 40 18.00 -6.94 6.26
CA GLY A 40 16.87 -6.06 6.55
C GLY A 40 15.81 -6.04 5.46
N TRP A 41 14.61 -5.59 5.85
CA TRP A 41 13.48 -5.42 4.94
C TRP A 41 13.49 -4.03 4.32
N HIS A 42 13.41 -3.97 3.00
CA HIS A 42 13.43 -2.74 2.22
C HIS A 42 12.31 -2.70 1.21
N ILE A 43 12.02 -1.49 0.73
CA ILE A 43 11.10 -1.23 -0.38
C ILE A 43 11.93 -0.79 -1.58
N GLY A 44 11.64 -1.34 -2.75
CA GLY A 44 12.33 -0.98 -3.99
C GLY A 44 11.50 -1.34 -5.22
N ASN A 45 11.99 -0.95 -6.40
CA ASN A 45 11.30 -1.28 -7.64
C ASN A 45 11.25 -2.79 -7.86
N SER A 46 10.04 -3.31 -8.04
CA SER A 46 9.81 -4.66 -8.51
C SER A 46 10.23 -4.76 -9.97
N ARG A 47 11.07 -5.75 -10.28
CA ARG A 47 11.43 -6.10 -11.66
C ARG A 47 10.54 -7.20 -12.23
N LYS A 48 9.56 -7.67 -11.48
CA LYS A 48 8.70 -8.79 -11.85
C LYS A 48 7.33 -8.27 -12.32
N PRO A 49 7.00 -8.38 -13.63
CA PRO A 49 5.75 -7.84 -14.18
C PRO A 49 4.50 -8.36 -13.47
N ASN A 50 4.47 -9.66 -13.17
CA ASN A 50 3.35 -10.29 -12.46
C ASN A 50 3.09 -9.70 -11.06
N ARG A 51 4.14 -9.28 -10.34
CA ARG A 51 4.00 -8.64 -9.03
C ARG A 51 3.47 -7.22 -9.15
N VAL A 52 3.89 -6.50 -10.20
CA VAL A 52 3.37 -5.16 -10.50
C VAL A 52 1.88 -5.26 -10.84
N GLN A 53 1.49 -6.17 -11.73
CA GLN A 53 0.08 -6.38 -12.08
C GLN A 53 -0.77 -6.69 -10.84
N LYS A 54 -0.35 -7.66 -10.02
CA LYS A 54 -1.05 -8.00 -8.78
C LYS A 54 -1.21 -6.79 -7.84
N ARG A 55 -0.23 -5.89 -7.82
CA ARG A 55 -0.26 -4.65 -7.02
C ARG A 55 -1.26 -3.65 -7.60
N ILE A 56 -1.32 -3.51 -8.92
CA ILE A 56 -2.34 -2.71 -9.62
C ILE A 56 -3.74 -3.20 -9.24
N ASP A 57 -3.99 -4.51 -9.38
CA ASP A 57 -5.29 -5.11 -9.07
C ASP A 57 -5.72 -4.81 -7.62
N GLN A 58 -4.78 -4.93 -6.67
CA GLN A 58 -5.03 -4.61 -5.26
C GLN A 58 -5.36 -3.14 -5.01
N ILE A 59 -4.74 -2.23 -5.76
CA ILE A 59 -5.02 -0.79 -5.68
C ILE A 59 -6.42 -0.51 -6.23
N LEU A 60 -6.76 -1.05 -7.40
CA LEU A 60 -8.08 -0.89 -8.01
C LEU A 60 -9.20 -1.41 -7.09
N GLN A 61 -9.07 -2.65 -6.59
CA GLN A 61 -10.04 -3.23 -5.65
C GLN A 61 -10.21 -2.42 -4.36
N ARG A 62 -9.17 -1.71 -3.91
CA ARG A 62 -9.29 -0.81 -2.76
C ARG A 62 -10.06 0.44 -3.11
N THR A 63 -9.74 1.06 -4.25
CA THR A 63 -10.45 2.25 -4.76
C THR A 63 -11.94 1.97 -4.92
N ASP A 64 -12.31 0.82 -5.48
CA ASP A 64 -13.73 0.44 -5.67
C ASP A 64 -14.45 0.29 -4.34
N ARG A 65 -13.82 -0.35 -3.35
CA ARG A 65 -14.39 -0.48 -1.99
C ARG A 65 -14.53 0.87 -1.29
N ASP A 66 -13.56 1.75 -1.43
CA ASP A 66 -13.61 3.09 -0.85
C ASP A 66 -14.73 3.93 -1.50
N ALA A 67 -14.93 3.80 -2.82
CA ALA A 67 -16.02 4.42 -3.55
C ALA A 67 -17.39 3.89 -3.09
N ALA A 68 -17.56 2.56 -2.98
CA ALA A 68 -18.79 1.93 -2.49
C ALA A 68 -19.13 2.38 -1.06
N ARG A 69 -18.14 2.45 -0.16
CA ARG A 69 -18.32 2.94 1.21
C ARG A 69 -18.75 4.40 1.23
N ARG A 70 -18.19 5.25 0.35
CA ARG A 70 -18.58 6.65 0.23
C ARG A 70 -20.02 6.79 -0.27
N ALA A 71 -20.41 6.05 -1.29
CA ALA A 71 -21.78 6.03 -1.81
C ALA A 71 -22.80 5.55 -0.75
N ALA A 72 -22.46 4.55 0.06
CA ALA A 72 -23.31 4.09 1.16
C ALA A 72 -23.53 5.18 2.21
N ARG A 73 -22.48 5.94 2.57
CA ARG A 73 -22.58 7.07 3.51
C ARG A 73 -23.49 8.18 2.99
N TYR A 74 -23.37 8.54 1.71
CA TYR A 74 -24.24 9.54 1.11
C TYR A 74 -25.71 9.10 1.11
N ARG A 75 -25.99 7.84 0.75
CA ARG A 75 -27.36 7.29 0.83
C ARG A 75 -27.93 7.31 2.26
N ALA A 76 -27.12 6.94 3.24
CA ALA A 76 -27.53 6.99 4.65
C ALA A 76 -27.83 8.42 5.13
N ALA A 77 -27.02 9.40 4.71
CA ALA A 77 -27.25 10.80 5.05
C ALA A 77 -28.55 11.34 4.43
N ALA A 78 -28.81 11.04 3.15
CA ALA A 78 -30.05 11.44 2.47
C ALA A 78 -31.30 10.88 3.19
N TYR A 79 -31.28 9.60 3.56
CA TYR A 79 -32.37 8.96 4.30
C TYR A 79 -32.67 9.62 5.65
N VAL A 80 -31.64 10.07 6.38
CA VAL A 80 -31.83 10.75 7.67
C VAL A 80 -32.48 12.13 7.49
N GLU A 81 -32.10 12.87 6.45
CA GLU A 81 -32.68 14.18 6.16
C GLU A 81 -34.14 14.07 5.69
N GLU A 82 -34.49 13.07 4.89
CA GLU A 82 -35.87 12.79 4.46
C GLU A 82 -36.82 12.47 5.63
N ARG A 83 -36.33 11.96 6.77
CA ARG A 83 -37.16 11.63 7.94
C ARG A 83 -37.29 12.76 8.97
N LYS A 84 -36.59 13.88 8.76
CA LYS A 84 -36.67 15.07 9.64
C LYS A 84 -37.63 16.14 9.11
N GLY A 85 -38.03 16.06 7.85
CA GLY A 85 -39.12 16.85 7.25
C GLY A 85 -40.45 16.13 7.37
#